data_AF-A0A7V4N1W7-F1
#
_entry.id   AF-A0A7V4N1W7-F1
#
_cell.length_a   1.000
_cell.length_b   1.000
_cell.length_c   1.000
_cell.angle_alpha   90.00
_cell.angle_beta   90.00
_cell.angle_gamma   90.00
#
_symmetry.space_group_name_H-M   'P 1'
#
loop_
_entity.id
_entity.type
_entity.pdbx_description
1 polymer ?
#
loop_
_entity_poly.entity_id
_entity_poly.type
_entity_poly.pdbx_seq_one_letter_code
_entity_poly.pdbx_strand_id
1 'polypeptide(L)'
;MKELVENLIESFNQENLVTLFRNKTRSFNYAPEKLSAFNDDLFSDCTLLGSFKTTDDKLEMLVFTAKTNKDLSERSGKKSQYELGKKILKEQLRYSGGFFIFYDDKGDFRFSLIYDIPLPGGKVRFSNFKRYTYFVSRDQTNKTFIRQVSEAEFTSLTKIVEAFSVDKVRAEFYHEIACWYFWAMDKVKFPDDYKYSADPAKDAEIRNSTNLIRLLTRIIFIWFIKEKKLIPASLFDVKELKRIVKDFYAGKEASNYYNTVLQNLFFGTLNQKMNERAFAREGDFLQNQKEYGVKNLYRYADKFAISPQEAVALFKDIPFLNGGLFDCLDKEDESGKVIYIDGFSRNPRKQAIICDYLFFQADEEKVNLSVYEMGKDKTVRGLFEILKSYSFTIDESTPVDQEVALDPEMLGKVFEELLASYNPET
;
A
#
# COMPACT_ATOMS: atom_id res chain seq x y z
N MET A 1 -11.12 13.85 -17.20
CA MET A 1 -9.85 14.10 -16.48
C MET A 1 -9.10 12.79 -16.25
N LYS A 2 -9.70 11.81 -15.57
CA LYS A 2 -9.10 10.48 -15.35
C LYS A 2 -8.50 9.86 -16.63
N GLU A 3 -9.27 9.79 -17.70
CA GLU A 3 -8.84 9.27 -19.00
C GLU A 3 -7.61 10.01 -19.58
N LEU A 4 -7.45 11.32 -19.32
CA LEU A 4 -6.28 12.08 -19.77
C LEU A 4 -5.02 11.68 -19.01
N VAL A 5 -5.15 11.38 -17.71
CA VAL A 5 -4.05 10.91 -16.88
C VAL A 5 -3.68 9.48 -17.27
N GLU A 6 -4.66 8.62 -17.50
CA GLU A 6 -4.44 7.24 -17.98
C GLU A 6 -3.75 7.22 -19.35
N ASN A 7 -4.19 8.06 -20.30
CA ASN A 7 -3.53 8.21 -21.60
C ASN A 7 -2.09 8.72 -21.47
N LEU A 8 -1.81 9.63 -20.53
CA LEU A 8 -0.43 10.07 -20.26
C LEU A 8 0.47 8.92 -19.76
N ILE A 9 -0.09 7.98 -18.99
CA ILE A 9 0.63 6.79 -18.48
C ILE A 9 0.88 5.79 -19.62
N GLU A 10 -0.15 5.50 -20.41
CA GLU A 10 -0.06 4.54 -21.53
C GLU A 10 0.85 5.04 -22.65
N SER A 11 0.89 6.36 -22.87
CA SER A 11 1.71 6.98 -23.90
C SER A 11 2.26 8.33 -23.43
N PHE A 12 3.35 8.29 -22.68
CA PHE A 12 4.02 9.52 -22.27
C PHE A 12 4.58 10.27 -23.49
N ASN A 13 4.12 11.50 -23.68
CA ASN A 13 4.67 12.45 -24.64
C ASN A 13 4.30 13.90 -24.24
N GLN A 14 4.97 14.89 -24.83
CA GLN A 14 4.73 16.30 -24.49
C GLN A 14 3.31 16.77 -24.86
N GLU A 15 2.69 16.22 -25.91
CA GLU A 15 1.34 16.62 -26.34
C GLU A 15 0.26 16.19 -25.33
N ASN A 16 0.33 14.95 -24.86
CA ASN A 16 -0.52 14.43 -23.79
C ASN A 16 -0.32 15.23 -22.50
N LEU A 17 0.93 15.59 -22.17
CA LEU A 17 1.24 16.42 -21.00
C LEU A 17 0.64 17.84 -21.13
N VAL A 18 0.78 18.48 -22.29
CA VAL A 18 0.17 19.79 -22.59
C VAL A 18 -1.35 19.70 -22.48
N THR A 19 -1.95 18.64 -23.00
CA THR A 19 -3.40 18.41 -22.93
C THR A 19 -3.87 18.29 -21.49
N LEU A 20 -3.13 17.55 -20.65
CA LEU A 20 -3.41 17.47 -19.22
C LEU A 20 -3.39 18.87 -18.56
N PHE A 21 -2.33 19.65 -18.77
CA PHE A 21 -2.21 20.97 -18.14
C PHE A 21 -3.26 21.98 -18.63
N ARG A 22 -3.61 21.99 -19.93
CA ARG A 22 -4.69 22.83 -20.47
C ARG A 22 -6.05 22.50 -19.86
N ASN A 23 -6.30 21.23 -19.56
CA ASN A 23 -7.53 20.82 -18.88
C ASN A 23 -7.49 21.13 -17.38
N LYS A 24 -6.31 21.17 -16.76
CA LYS A 24 -6.14 21.51 -15.35
C LYS A 24 -6.29 23.00 -15.05
N THR A 25 -5.88 23.85 -15.97
CA THR A 25 -6.01 25.29 -15.81
C THR A 25 -6.13 26.01 -17.15
N ARG A 26 -7.08 26.95 -17.20
CA ARG A 26 -7.28 27.83 -18.37
C ARG A 26 -6.12 28.80 -18.60
N SER A 27 -5.28 29.02 -17.58
CA SER A 27 -4.14 29.94 -17.66
C SER A 27 -2.86 29.28 -18.18
N PHE A 28 -2.90 28.00 -18.58
CA PHE A 28 -1.72 27.32 -19.10
C PHE A 28 -1.29 27.89 -20.45
N ASN A 29 -0.14 28.56 -20.43
CA ASN A 29 0.52 29.10 -21.60
C ASN A 29 1.59 28.12 -22.09
N TYR A 30 1.34 27.51 -23.25
CA TYR A 30 2.31 26.64 -23.92
C TYR A 30 3.32 27.51 -24.69
N ALA A 31 4.58 27.47 -24.26
CA ALA A 31 5.67 28.25 -24.84
C ALA A 31 6.98 27.48 -24.65
N PRO A 32 7.21 26.41 -25.44
CA PRO A 32 8.35 25.52 -25.25
C PRO A 32 9.67 26.25 -25.53
N GLU A 33 10.56 26.25 -24.56
CA GLU A 33 11.92 26.80 -24.66
C GLU A 33 12.93 25.70 -24.34
N LYS A 34 13.84 25.41 -25.29
CA LYS A 34 14.92 24.45 -25.07
C LYS A 34 15.99 25.08 -24.19
N LEU A 35 16.21 24.50 -23.03
CA LEU A 35 17.21 24.93 -22.07
C LEU A 35 18.44 24.01 -22.14
N SER A 36 19.06 23.95 -23.32
CA SER A 36 20.20 23.05 -23.60
C SER A 36 21.38 23.22 -22.65
N ALA A 37 21.51 24.37 -21.97
CA ALA A 37 22.52 24.63 -20.95
C ALA A 37 22.38 23.75 -19.69
N PHE A 38 21.23 23.08 -19.51
CA PHE A 38 20.99 22.13 -18.43
C PHE A 38 21.13 20.66 -18.86
N ASN A 39 21.46 20.39 -20.13
CA ASN A 39 21.78 19.03 -20.55
C ASN A 39 23.15 18.63 -19.96
N ASP A 40 23.27 17.39 -19.52
CA ASP A 40 24.49 16.80 -18.99
C ASP A 40 24.51 15.28 -19.25
N ASP A 41 25.44 14.57 -18.62
CA ASP A 41 25.56 13.11 -18.76
C ASP A 41 24.30 12.36 -18.27
N LEU A 42 23.48 12.97 -17.41
CA LEU A 42 22.27 12.38 -16.83
C LEU A 42 20.99 12.79 -17.55
N PHE A 43 20.95 14.01 -18.10
CA PHE A 43 19.75 14.60 -18.68
C PHE A 43 19.96 15.14 -20.09
N SER A 44 18.99 14.89 -20.95
CA SER A 44 18.91 15.44 -22.29
C SER A 44 17.53 16.03 -22.56
N ASP A 45 17.38 16.79 -23.65
CA ASP A 45 16.12 17.42 -24.05
C ASP A 45 15.45 18.27 -22.94
N CYS A 46 16.26 18.95 -22.12
CA CYS A 46 15.78 19.86 -21.08
C CYS A 46 14.96 20.99 -21.70
N THR A 47 13.66 21.02 -21.39
CA THR A 47 12.69 21.93 -22.02
C THR A 47 11.78 22.54 -20.97
N LEU A 48 11.72 23.87 -20.92
CA LEU A 48 10.63 24.59 -20.26
C LEU A 48 9.41 24.53 -21.19
N LEU A 49 8.42 23.70 -20.86
CA LEU A 49 7.28 23.43 -21.73
C LEU A 49 6.26 24.59 -21.73
N GLY A 50 6.14 25.28 -20.60
CA GLY A 50 5.21 26.39 -20.43
C GLY A 50 5.08 26.82 -18.97
N SER A 51 4.13 27.69 -18.71
CA SER A 51 3.76 28.11 -17.36
C SER A 51 2.26 28.33 -17.22
N PHE A 52 1.78 28.38 -15.98
CA PHE A 52 0.42 28.78 -15.66
C PHE A 52 0.41 29.66 -14.42
N LYS A 53 -0.67 30.43 -14.26
CA LYS A 53 -0.92 31.21 -13.05
C LYS A 53 -2.04 30.59 -12.25
N THR A 54 -1.82 30.39 -10.96
CA THR A 54 -2.87 30.02 -10.02
C THR A 54 -3.86 31.18 -9.87
N THR A 55 -5.14 30.88 -9.68
CA THR A 55 -6.20 31.89 -9.66
C THR A 55 -6.28 32.65 -8.34
N ASP A 56 -6.04 31.97 -7.22
CA ASP A 56 -6.38 32.47 -5.88
C ASP A 56 -5.20 33.26 -5.28
N ASP A 57 -3.98 32.73 -5.37
CA ASP A 57 -2.75 33.34 -4.85
C ASP A 57 -1.86 33.98 -5.95
N LYS A 58 -2.28 33.89 -7.22
CA LYS A 58 -1.64 34.54 -8.39
C LYS A 58 -0.16 34.21 -8.57
N LEU A 59 0.28 33.06 -8.09
CA LEU A 59 1.63 32.55 -8.26
C LEU A 59 1.83 32.03 -9.69
N GLU A 60 3.02 32.23 -10.23
CA GLU A 60 3.39 31.67 -11.53
C GLU A 60 4.16 30.35 -11.33
N MET A 61 3.65 29.29 -11.96
CA MET A 61 4.15 27.93 -11.86
C MET A 61 4.65 27.47 -13.23
N LEU A 62 5.83 26.87 -13.27
CA LEU A 62 6.40 26.34 -14.53
C LEU A 62 6.03 24.87 -14.75
N VAL A 63 6.11 24.42 -16.00
CA VAL A 63 6.11 23.00 -16.37
C VAL A 63 7.38 22.72 -17.16
N PHE A 64 8.23 21.85 -16.61
CA PHE A 64 9.51 21.49 -17.19
C PHE A 64 9.56 20.00 -17.50
N THR A 65 10.19 19.64 -18.61
CA THR A 65 10.45 18.26 -19.00
C THR A 65 11.93 18.02 -19.27
N ALA A 66 12.45 16.86 -18.89
CA ALA A 66 13.78 16.41 -19.32
C ALA A 66 13.79 14.91 -19.54
N LYS A 67 14.46 14.47 -20.60
CA LYS A 67 14.74 13.06 -20.84
C LYS A 67 15.88 12.61 -19.92
N THR A 68 15.74 11.45 -19.30
CA THR A 68 16.84 10.83 -18.55
C THR A 68 17.63 9.90 -19.44
N ASN A 69 18.96 9.99 -19.38
CA ASN A 69 19.88 9.14 -20.15
C ASN A 69 20.05 7.74 -19.54
N LYS A 70 19.38 7.48 -18.41
CA LYS A 70 19.32 6.19 -17.71
C LYS A 70 17.87 5.84 -17.42
N ASP A 71 17.59 4.55 -17.35
CA ASP A 71 16.28 4.02 -16.96
C ASP A 71 15.82 4.54 -15.60
N LEU A 72 14.55 4.89 -15.54
CA LEU A 72 13.88 5.24 -14.30
C LEU A 72 13.46 3.98 -13.54
N SER A 73 13.34 4.16 -12.24
CA SER A 73 12.81 3.19 -11.28
C SER A 73 12.31 3.97 -10.07
N GLU A 74 11.69 3.30 -9.12
CA GLU A 74 11.30 3.92 -7.84
C GLU A 74 12.49 4.60 -7.14
N ARG A 75 13.73 4.10 -7.29
CA ARG A 75 14.89 4.63 -6.56
C ARG A 75 15.85 5.47 -7.40
N SER A 76 15.95 5.22 -8.70
CA SER A 76 17.00 5.83 -9.53
C SER A 76 16.77 7.31 -9.78
N GLY A 77 17.83 8.12 -9.77
CA GLY A 77 17.80 9.51 -10.23
C GLY A 77 17.05 10.51 -9.35
N LYS A 78 16.45 10.10 -8.21
CA LYS A 78 15.68 11.00 -7.33
C LYS A 78 16.47 12.26 -6.95
N LYS A 79 17.69 12.10 -6.45
CA LYS A 79 18.55 13.21 -6.02
C LYS A 79 18.95 14.13 -7.18
N SER A 80 19.45 13.59 -8.29
CA SER A 80 19.91 14.40 -9.42
C SER A 80 18.76 15.19 -10.05
N GLN A 81 17.57 14.58 -10.15
CA GLN A 81 16.37 15.25 -10.64
C GLN A 81 15.92 16.39 -9.72
N TYR A 82 16.00 16.18 -8.40
CA TYR A 82 15.69 17.24 -7.44
C TYR A 82 16.66 18.42 -7.56
N GLU A 83 17.96 18.14 -7.63
CA GLU A 83 18.99 19.18 -7.79
C GLU A 83 18.80 19.97 -9.10
N LEU A 84 18.48 19.29 -10.20
CA LEU A 84 18.19 19.96 -11.48
C LEU A 84 16.95 20.87 -11.37
N GLY A 85 15.86 20.39 -10.76
CA GLY A 85 14.67 21.22 -10.54
C GLY A 85 14.94 22.46 -9.70
N LYS A 86 15.72 22.33 -8.61
CA LYS A 86 16.16 23.47 -7.79
C LYS A 86 17.04 24.45 -8.59
N LYS A 87 17.96 23.94 -9.41
CA LYS A 87 18.83 24.77 -10.26
C LYS A 87 18.00 25.61 -11.22
N ILE A 88 17.01 24.99 -11.88
CA ILE A 88 16.10 25.68 -12.81
C ILE A 88 15.30 26.78 -12.09
N LEU A 89 14.71 26.50 -10.91
CA LEU A 89 13.97 27.51 -10.16
C LEU A 89 14.84 28.69 -9.71
N LYS A 90 16.11 28.43 -9.35
CA LYS A 90 17.07 29.48 -8.99
C LYS A 90 17.47 30.37 -10.18
N GLU A 91 17.52 29.82 -11.39
CA GLU A 91 17.81 30.62 -12.59
C GLU A 91 16.55 31.31 -13.12
N GLN A 92 15.38 30.71 -12.91
CA GLN A 92 14.07 31.22 -13.34
C GLN A 92 13.28 31.83 -12.17
N LEU A 93 13.86 32.85 -11.53
CA LEU A 93 13.37 33.48 -10.28
C LEU A 93 11.92 34.00 -10.34
N ARG A 94 11.31 34.09 -11.52
CA ARG A 94 9.90 34.48 -11.70
C ARG A 94 8.91 33.45 -11.18
N TYR A 95 9.32 32.18 -11.08
CA TYR A 95 8.42 31.09 -10.72
C TYR A 95 8.51 30.76 -9.23
N SER A 96 7.35 30.61 -8.58
CA SER A 96 7.26 30.21 -7.17
C SER A 96 7.43 28.70 -6.98
N GLY A 97 7.30 27.94 -8.06
CA GLY A 97 7.48 26.51 -8.12
C GLY A 97 7.12 25.98 -9.50
N GLY A 98 6.99 24.67 -9.62
CA GLY A 98 6.57 24.06 -10.87
C GLY A 98 6.46 22.55 -10.82
N PHE A 99 5.95 22.01 -11.91
CA PHE A 99 5.97 20.59 -12.18
C PHE A 99 7.18 20.24 -13.05
N PHE A 100 7.94 19.26 -12.61
CA PHE A 100 9.15 18.74 -13.24
C PHE A 100 8.92 17.28 -13.61
N ILE A 101 8.92 17.00 -14.91
CA ILE A 101 8.64 15.69 -15.45
C ILE A 101 9.92 15.14 -16.07
N PHE A 102 10.43 14.06 -15.49
CA PHE A 102 11.60 13.36 -16.00
C PHE A 102 11.14 12.06 -16.65
N TYR A 103 11.54 11.77 -17.87
CA TYR A 103 11.04 10.60 -18.60
C TYR A 103 12.18 9.81 -19.26
N ASP A 104 12.03 8.51 -19.38
CA ASP A 104 13.02 7.64 -20.04
C ASP A 104 12.53 7.09 -21.39
N ASP A 105 13.37 6.26 -22.03
CA ASP A 105 13.07 5.64 -23.33
C ASP A 105 11.96 4.58 -23.29
N LYS A 106 11.61 4.06 -22.10
CA LYS A 106 10.49 3.12 -21.94
C LYS A 106 9.14 3.84 -21.84
N GLY A 107 9.18 5.15 -21.64
CA GLY A 107 8.00 5.97 -21.37
C GLY A 107 7.58 5.94 -19.91
N ASP A 108 8.42 5.41 -19.01
CA ASP A 108 8.26 5.62 -17.58
C ASP A 108 8.65 7.06 -17.26
N PHE A 109 8.00 7.66 -16.27
CA PHE A 109 8.29 9.04 -15.90
C PHE A 109 8.16 9.30 -14.41
N ARG A 110 8.87 10.33 -13.94
CA ARG A 110 8.75 10.88 -12.61
C ARG A 110 8.07 12.24 -12.68
N PHE A 111 6.92 12.37 -12.04
CA PHE A 111 6.14 13.60 -11.98
C PHE A 111 6.35 14.27 -10.62
N SER A 112 7.08 15.39 -10.60
CA SER A 112 7.48 16.05 -9.36
C SER A 112 6.91 17.45 -9.26
N LEU A 113 6.29 17.80 -8.13
CA LEU A 113 6.03 19.17 -7.73
C LEU A 113 7.23 19.66 -6.92
N ILE A 114 7.88 20.73 -7.37
CA ILE A 114 8.97 21.38 -6.62
C ILE A 114 8.61 22.86 -6.43
N TYR A 115 8.68 23.35 -5.20
CA TYR A 115 8.36 24.73 -4.87
C TYR A 115 9.23 25.24 -3.71
N ASP A 116 9.44 26.55 -3.65
CA ASP A 116 10.16 27.19 -2.55
C ASP A 116 9.18 27.57 -1.43
N ILE A 117 9.59 27.41 -0.18
CA ILE A 117 8.82 27.89 0.97
C ILE A 117 9.29 29.30 1.34
N PRO A 118 8.39 30.31 1.31
CA PRO A 118 8.73 31.64 1.78
C PRO A 118 9.11 31.62 3.27
N LEU A 119 10.22 32.26 3.64
CA LEU A 119 10.59 32.45 5.05
C LEU A 119 9.63 33.45 5.74
N PRO A 120 9.50 33.40 7.08
CA PRO A 120 8.79 34.42 7.84
C PRO A 120 9.34 35.81 7.49
N GLY A 121 8.47 36.69 6.97
CA GLY A 121 8.86 38.02 6.46
C GLY A 121 8.84 38.17 4.93
N GLY A 122 8.36 37.17 4.18
CA GLY A 122 8.00 37.30 2.75
C GLY A 122 9.20 37.36 1.77
N LYS A 123 10.44 37.23 2.27
CA LYS A 123 11.62 37.10 1.42
C LYS A 123 11.78 35.65 0.99
N VAL A 124 11.43 35.37 -0.26
CA VAL A 124 11.80 34.14 -0.98
C VAL A 124 13.32 34.12 -1.06
N ARG A 125 13.95 33.28 -0.25
CA ARG A 125 15.34 32.88 -0.44
C ARG A 125 15.24 31.46 -0.96
N PHE A 126 15.45 31.28 -2.27
CA PHE A 126 15.57 30.00 -3.00
C PHE A 126 16.59 29.04 -2.35
N SER A 127 16.25 28.58 -1.15
CA SER A 127 17.11 27.93 -0.19
C SER A 127 16.35 26.86 0.59
N ASN A 128 15.00 26.91 0.59
CA ASN A 128 14.15 25.96 1.28
C ASN A 128 13.09 25.38 0.33
N PHE A 129 13.55 24.51 -0.56
CA PHE A 129 12.67 23.81 -1.48
C PHE A 129 12.01 22.62 -0.81
N LYS A 130 10.76 22.36 -1.22
CA LYS A 130 10.08 21.09 -0.99
C LYS A 130 9.78 20.40 -2.31
N ARG A 131 9.79 19.06 -2.26
CA ARG A 131 9.39 18.21 -3.37
C ARG A 131 8.36 17.18 -2.94
N TYR A 132 7.32 17.04 -3.75
CA TYR A 132 6.46 15.86 -3.82
C TYR A 132 6.69 15.16 -5.15
N THR A 133 6.83 13.84 -5.16
CA THR A 133 7.15 13.12 -6.38
C THR A 133 6.42 11.79 -6.51
N TYR A 134 5.99 11.48 -7.73
CA TYR A 134 5.45 10.18 -8.13
C TYR A 134 6.36 9.55 -9.17
N PHE A 135 6.76 8.31 -8.94
CA PHE A 135 7.24 7.45 -10.02
C PHE A 135 6.03 6.79 -10.69
N VAL A 136 6.01 6.81 -12.03
CA VAL A 136 4.88 6.34 -12.83
C VAL A 136 5.43 5.41 -13.91
N SER A 137 4.91 4.19 -13.94
CA SER A 137 5.30 3.15 -14.89
C SER A 137 4.11 2.33 -15.32
N ARG A 138 4.10 1.84 -16.56
CA ARG A 138 3.02 0.99 -17.09
C ARG A 138 2.89 -0.34 -16.35
N ASP A 139 3.94 -0.76 -15.66
CA ASP A 139 3.95 -1.99 -14.86
C ASP A 139 3.30 -1.80 -13.48
N GLN A 140 2.90 -0.57 -13.12
CA GLN A 140 2.23 -0.24 -11.86
C GLN A 140 0.76 0.14 -12.07
N THR A 141 -0.05 0.01 -11.02
CA THR A 141 -1.48 0.40 -11.09
C THR A 141 -1.67 1.92 -11.22
N ASN A 142 -0.70 2.70 -10.72
CA ASN A 142 -0.70 4.17 -10.71
C ASN A 142 -1.96 4.82 -10.13
N LYS A 143 -2.78 4.08 -9.37
CA LYS A 143 -4.10 4.54 -8.90
C LYS A 143 -4.01 5.80 -8.05
N THR A 144 -3.02 5.90 -7.15
CA THR A 144 -2.78 7.12 -6.36
C THR A 144 -2.45 8.32 -7.23
N PHE A 145 -1.54 8.16 -8.20
CA PHE A 145 -1.18 9.23 -9.14
C PHE A 145 -2.40 9.65 -9.98
N ILE A 146 -3.13 8.69 -10.55
CA ILE A 146 -4.35 8.93 -11.34
C ILE A 146 -5.37 9.72 -10.51
N ARG A 147 -5.66 9.28 -9.28
CA ARG A 147 -6.62 9.94 -8.39
C ARG A 147 -6.17 11.35 -8.03
N GLN A 148 -4.98 11.49 -7.44
CA GLN A 148 -4.51 12.79 -6.94
C GLN A 148 -4.31 13.79 -8.07
N VAL A 149 -3.71 13.38 -9.19
CA VAL A 149 -3.59 14.27 -10.35
C VAL A 149 -4.96 14.56 -10.94
N SER A 150 -5.91 13.63 -10.99
CA SER A 150 -7.25 13.92 -11.57
C SER A 150 -8.06 14.88 -10.72
N GLU A 151 -8.02 14.76 -9.40
CA GLU A 151 -8.82 15.54 -8.45
C GLU A 151 -8.14 16.86 -8.05
N ALA A 152 -6.82 17.00 -8.23
CA ALA A 152 -6.10 18.21 -7.85
C ALA A 152 -6.65 19.47 -8.55
N GLU A 153 -6.93 20.49 -7.76
CA GLU A 153 -7.31 21.82 -8.23
C GLU A 153 -6.07 22.73 -8.33
N PHE A 154 -5.81 23.30 -9.50
CA PHE A 154 -4.65 24.18 -9.72
C PHE A 154 -4.98 25.66 -9.46
N THR A 155 -5.84 25.93 -8.47
CA THR A 155 -6.31 27.29 -8.16
C THR A 155 -5.38 28.03 -7.19
N SER A 156 -4.64 27.31 -6.33
CA SER A 156 -3.63 27.86 -5.42
C SER A 156 -2.49 26.86 -5.19
N LEU A 157 -1.33 27.34 -4.76
CA LEU A 157 -0.23 26.46 -4.38
C LEU A 157 -0.62 25.57 -3.19
N THR A 158 -1.36 26.09 -2.22
CA THR A 158 -1.83 25.31 -1.06
C THR A 158 -2.66 24.12 -1.49
N LYS A 159 -3.67 24.30 -2.37
CA LYS A 159 -4.49 23.17 -2.86
C LYS A 159 -3.71 22.17 -3.69
N ILE A 160 -2.75 22.64 -4.49
CA ILE A 160 -1.84 21.77 -5.24
C ILE A 160 -1.02 20.94 -4.24
N VAL A 161 -0.42 21.57 -3.23
CA VAL A 161 0.38 20.87 -2.21
C VAL A 161 -0.47 19.87 -1.44
N GLU A 162 -1.68 20.23 -1.00
CA GLU A 162 -2.59 19.35 -0.29
C GLU A 162 -2.93 18.09 -1.11
N ALA A 163 -3.23 18.25 -2.40
CA ALA A 163 -3.53 17.13 -3.29
C ALA A 163 -2.32 16.21 -3.54
N PHE A 164 -1.10 16.74 -3.42
CA PHE A 164 0.14 15.98 -3.63
C PHE A 164 0.77 15.53 -2.30
N SER A 165 0.17 15.87 -1.16
CA SER A 165 0.73 15.60 0.16
C SER A 165 0.62 14.12 0.52
N VAL A 166 1.68 13.58 1.14
CA VAL A 166 1.68 12.21 1.67
C VAL A 166 0.59 12.04 2.73
N ASP A 167 0.36 13.07 3.54
CA ASP A 167 -0.63 13.01 4.62
C ASP A 167 -2.06 12.84 4.11
N LYS A 168 -2.42 13.43 2.97
CA LYS A 168 -3.72 13.17 2.33
C LYS A 168 -3.84 11.70 1.90
N VAL A 169 -2.82 11.15 1.26
CA VAL A 169 -2.79 9.74 0.82
C VAL A 169 -2.85 8.80 2.03
N ARG A 170 -2.16 9.14 3.13
CA ARG A 170 -2.20 8.40 4.39
C ARG A 170 -3.60 8.38 4.99
N ALA A 171 -4.22 9.54 5.16
CA ALA A 171 -5.55 9.64 5.75
C ALA A 171 -6.60 8.87 4.93
N GLU A 172 -6.52 8.92 3.60
CA GLU A 172 -7.38 8.14 2.71
C GLU A 172 -7.15 6.63 2.88
N PHE A 173 -5.89 6.20 2.91
CA PHE A 173 -5.54 4.79 3.15
C PHE A 173 -6.08 4.29 4.49
N TYR A 174 -5.88 5.06 5.56
CA TYR A 174 -6.35 4.71 6.91
C TYR A 174 -7.86 4.62 6.95
N HIS A 175 -8.56 5.57 6.32
CA HIS A 175 -10.00 5.54 6.22
C HIS A 175 -10.51 4.27 5.54
N GLU A 176 -9.89 3.85 4.43
CA GLU A 176 -10.26 2.62 3.72
C GLU A 176 -9.98 1.37 4.57
N ILE A 177 -8.84 1.32 5.27
CA ILE A 177 -8.50 0.22 6.19
C ILE A 177 -9.48 0.16 7.37
N ALA A 178 -9.86 1.29 7.94
CA ALA A 178 -10.86 1.37 9.01
C ALA A 178 -12.23 0.88 8.52
N CYS A 179 -12.69 1.36 7.35
CA CYS A 179 -13.94 0.89 6.76
C CYS A 179 -13.92 -0.62 6.53
N TRP A 180 -12.81 -1.16 6.01
CA TRP A 180 -12.64 -2.60 5.83
C TRP A 180 -12.66 -3.37 7.14
N TYR A 181 -11.95 -2.88 8.15
CA TYR A 181 -11.86 -3.48 9.48
C TYR A 181 -13.25 -3.66 10.11
N PHE A 182 -14.03 -2.57 10.15
CA PHE A 182 -15.39 -2.59 10.69
C PHE A 182 -16.36 -3.39 9.82
N TRP A 183 -16.16 -3.40 8.50
CA TRP A 183 -16.94 -4.27 7.62
C TRP A 183 -16.66 -5.75 7.87
N ALA A 184 -15.42 -6.15 8.17
CA ALA A 184 -15.05 -7.55 8.41
C ALA A 184 -15.45 -8.06 9.82
N MET A 185 -15.72 -7.16 10.77
CA MET A 185 -15.87 -7.42 12.20
C MET A 185 -16.84 -8.56 12.56
N ASP A 186 -17.99 -8.60 11.88
CA ASP A 186 -19.06 -9.58 12.07
C ASP A 186 -19.01 -10.75 11.06
N LYS A 187 -18.04 -10.74 10.14
CA LYS A 187 -17.89 -11.71 9.03
C LYS A 187 -16.75 -12.70 9.24
N VAL A 188 -16.02 -12.59 10.35
CA VAL A 188 -14.89 -13.44 10.69
C VAL A 188 -15.17 -14.30 11.91
N LYS A 189 -14.52 -15.46 11.96
CA LYS A 189 -14.58 -16.37 13.10
C LYS A 189 -13.19 -16.76 13.56
N PHE A 190 -12.90 -16.45 14.82
CA PHE A 190 -11.71 -16.92 15.53
C PHE A 190 -12.10 -17.90 16.64
N PRO A 191 -11.17 -18.77 17.10
CA PRO A 191 -11.44 -19.70 18.20
C PRO A 191 -11.77 -18.98 19.52
N ASP A 192 -12.70 -19.54 20.29
CA ASP A 192 -13.28 -18.95 21.50
C ASP A 192 -12.70 -19.53 22.81
N ASP A 193 -11.57 -20.24 22.72
CA ASP A 193 -10.90 -20.90 23.85
C ASP A 193 -10.35 -19.90 24.87
N TYR A 194 -9.86 -18.75 24.42
CA TYR A 194 -9.37 -17.69 25.28
C TYR A 194 -10.52 -16.74 25.65
N LYS A 195 -10.70 -16.49 26.95
CA LYS A 195 -11.70 -15.55 27.47
C LYS A 195 -11.08 -14.20 27.78
N TYR A 196 -11.59 -13.17 27.10
CA TYR A 196 -11.26 -11.76 27.31
C TYR A 196 -12.27 -11.08 28.24
N SER A 197 -13.51 -11.57 28.28
CA SER A 197 -14.56 -11.05 29.13
C SER A 197 -15.48 -12.16 29.67
N ALA A 198 -16.16 -11.88 30.78
CA ALA A 198 -17.23 -12.74 31.30
C ALA A 198 -18.54 -12.58 30.50
N ASP A 199 -18.74 -11.43 29.85
CA ASP A 199 -19.89 -11.18 28.97
C ASP A 199 -19.63 -11.83 27.60
N PRO A 200 -20.48 -12.75 27.12
CA PRO A 200 -20.28 -13.45 25.84
C PRO A 200 -20.24 -12.55 24.60
N ALA A 201 -21.04 -11.48 24.59
CA ALA A 201 -21.08 -10.55 23.46
C ALA A 201 -19.81 -9.70 23.45
N LYS A 202 -19.43 -9.15 24.61
CA LYS A 202 -18.20 -8.37 24.76
C LYS A 202 -16.94 -9.22 24.51
N ASP A 203 -16.95 -10.48 24.93
CA ASP A 203 -15.86 -11.43 24.66
C ASP A 203 -15.68 -11.69 23.17
N ALA A 204 -16.77 -11.90 22.43
CA ALA A 204 -16.72 -12.09 20.98
C ALA A 204 -16.21 -10.84 20.25
N GLU A 205 -16.66 -9.67 20.69
CA GLU A 205 -16.24 -8.39 20.15
C GLU A 205 -14.73 -8.15 20.34
N ILE A 206 -14.23 -8.26 21.58
CA ILE A 206 -12.80 -8.11 21.91
C ILE A 206 -11.94 -9.15 21.17
N ARG A 207 -12.42 -10.40 21.11
CA ARG A 207 -11.71 -11.47 20.40
C ARG A 207 -11.56 -11.14 18.93
N ASN A 208 -12.65 -10.81 18.25
CA ASN A 208 -12.59 -10.57 16.82
C ASN A 208 -11.80 -9.27 16.53
N SER A 209 -11.98 -8.20 17.32
CA SER A 209 -11.32 -6.91 17.12
C SER A 209 -9.80 -7.06 17.23
N THR A 210 -9.34 -7.68 18.32
CA THR A 210 -7.92 -7.94 18.58
C THR A 210 -7.29 -8.79 17.48
N ASN A 211 -7.96 -9.85 17.03
CA ASN A 211 -7.42 -10.74 15.99
C ASN A 211 -7.43 -10.09 14.59
N LEU A 212 -8.43 -9.28 14.27
CA LEU A 212 -8.45 -8.51 13.02
C LEU A 212 -7.36 -7.44 12.98
N ILE A 213 -7.11 -6.73 14.09
CA ILE A 213 -6.00 -5.77 14.17
C ILE A 213 -4.68 -6.49 13.88
N ARG A 214 -4.42 -7.63 14.54
CA ARG A 214 -3.21 -8.43 14.30
C ARG A 214 -3.10 -8.93 12.87
N LEU A 215 -4.22 -9.38 12.29
CA LEU A 215 -4.28 -9.79 10.89
C LEU A 215 -3.87 -8.64 9.95
N LEU A 216 -4.47 -7.46 10.14
CA LEU A 216 -4.14 -6.27 9.36
C LEU A 216 -2.66 -5.89 9.54
N THR A 217 -2.11 -5.93 10.75
CA THR A 217 -0.69 -5.70 10.98
C THR A 217 0.19 -6.64 10.17
N ARG A 218 -0.09 -7.94 10.25
CA ARG A 218 0.68 -8.94 9.52
C ARG A 218 0.54 -8.75 8.01
N ILE A 219 -0.67 -8.46 7.51
CA ILE A 219 -0.94 -8.28 6.08
C ILE A 219 -0.23 -7.02 5.52
N ILE A 220 -0.36 -5.87 6.19
CA ILE A 220 0.27 -4.64 5.71
C ILE A 220 1.81 -4.81 5.75
N PHE A 221 2.35 -5.46 6.78
CA PHE A 221 3.79 -5.75 6.84
C PHE A 221 4.28 -6.67 5.72
N ILE A 222 3.56 -7.77 5.42
CA ILE A 222 3.94 -8.62 4.28
C ILE A 222 3.78 -7.89 2.94
N TRP A 223 2.89 -6.91 2.84
CA TRP A 223 2.75 -6.10 1.63
C TRP A 223 4.01 -5.26 1.37
N PHE A 224 4.60 -4.65 2.42
CA PHE A 224 5.91 -3.99 2.31
C PHE A 224 7.03 -4.96 1.89
N ILE A 225 7.03 -6.19 2.43
CA ILE A 225 8.02 -7.21 2.04
C ILE A 225 7.81 -7.64 0.58
N LYS A 226 6.55 -7.76 0.13
CA LYS A 226 6.20 -8.04 -1.26
C LYS A 226 6.72 -6.95 -2.20
N GLU A 227 6.67 -5.67 -1.82
CA GLU A 227 7.27 -4.60 -2.64
C GLU A 227 8.80 -4.68 -2.71
N LYS A 228 9.46 -5.27 -1.69
CA LYS A 228 10.89 -5.65 -1.79
C LYS A 228 11.15 -6.85 -2.69
N LYS A 229 10.12 -7.43 -3.32
CA LYS A 229 10.18 -8.65 -4.14
C LYS A 229 10.67 -9.89 -3.38
N LEU A 230 10.53 -9.87 -2.05
CA LEU A 230 10.92 -10.97 -1.16
C LEU A 230 9.77 -11.96 -0.90
N ILE A 231 8.53 -11.56 -1.18
CA ILE A 231 7.35 -12.42 -1.20
C ILE A 231 6.81 -12.45 -2.64
N PRO A 232 6.57 -13.64 -3.24
CA PRO A 232 6.04 -13.76 -4.59
C PRO A 232 4.66 -13.10 -4.75
N ALA A 233 4.50 -12.30 -5.81
CA ALA A 233 3.22 -11.65 -6.12
C ALA A 233 2.11 -12.67 -6.46
N SER A 234 2.47 -13.89 -6.89
CA SER A 234 1.54 -14.98 -7.18
C SER A 234 0.70 -15.40 -5.97
N LEU A 235 1.19 -15.18 -4.74
CA LEU A 235 0.43 -15.45 -3.52
C LEU A 235 -0.75 -14.48 -3.30
N PHE A 236 -0.87 -13.43 -4.11
CA PHE A 236 -1.94 -12.43 -4.05
C PHE A 236 -2.66 -12.25 -5.40
N ASP A 237 -2.34 -13.11 -6.38
CA ASP A 237 -2.93 -13.06 -7.72
C ASP A 237 -4.10 -14.04 -7.82
N VAL A 238 -5.26 -13.52 -8.23
CA VAL A 238 -6.50 -14.30 -8.31
C VAL A 238 -6.40 -15.46 -9.30
N LYS A 239 -5.65 -15.30 -10.42
CA LYS A 239 -5.54 -16.37 -11.43
C LYS A 239 -4.65 -17.49 -10.93
N GLU A 240 -3.54 -17.16 -10.29
CA GLU A 240 -2.65 -18.16 -9.68
C GLU A 240 -3.31 -18.86 -8.50
N LEU A 241 -3.99 -18.12 -7.62
CA LEU A 241 -4.66 -18.69 -6.44
C LEU A 241 -5.77 -19.69 -6.79
N LYS A 242 -6.48 -19.51 -7.92
CA LYS A 242 -7.44 -20.50 -8.44
C LYS A 242 -6.81 -21.86 -8.74
N ARG A 243 -5.50 -21.91 -9.00
CA ARG A 243 -4.75 -23.16 -9.22
C ARG A 243 -4.12 -23.70 -7.93
N ILE A 244 -3.84 -22.84 -6.96
CA ILE A 244 -3.10 -23.18 -5.73
C ILE A 244 -4.04 -23.60 -4.59
N VAL A 245 -5.17 -22.90 -4.45
CA VAL A 245 -6.07 -23.02 -3.29
C VAL A 245 -7.37 -23.69 -3.73
N LYS A 246 -7.75 -24.76 -3.04
CA LYS A 246 -8.97 -25.50 -3.31
C LYS A 246 -10.20 -24.64 -3.00
N ASP A 247 -11.19 -24.68 -3.88
CA ASP A 247 -12.46 -23.92 -3.76
C ASP A 247 -12.25 -22.40 -3.62
N PHE A 248 -11.08 -21.88 -4.06
CA PHE A 248 -10.74 -20.47 -3.95
C PHE A 248 -11.75 -19.59 -4.65
N TYR A 249 -12.35 -18.69 -3.87
CA TYR A 249 -13.29 -17.69 -4.36
C TYR A 249 -14.47 -18.30 -5.16
N ALA A 250 -14.85 -19.55 -4.85
CA ALA A 250 -15.95 -20.27 -5.51
C ALA A 250 -17.35 -19.81 -5.05
N GLY A 251 -17.43 -18.84 -4.14
CA GLY A 251 -18.65 -18.27 -3.59
C GLY A 251 -18.36 -17.41 -2.35
N LYS A 252 -19.39 -16.83 -1.73
CA LYS A 252 -19.23 -15.96 -0.54
C LYS A 252 -18.72 -16.70 0.71
N GLU A 253 -18.92 -18.02 0.77
CA GLU A 253 -18.48 -18.87 1.89
C GLU A 253 -17.08 -19.47 1.70
N ALA A 254 -16.47 -19.31 0.52
CA ALA A 254 -15.11 -19.77 0.26
C ALA A 254 -14.15 -19.04 1.22
N SER A 255 -13.33 -19.79 1.97
CA SER A 255 -12.53 -19.26 3.08
C SER A 255 -11.17 -19.95 3.23
N ASN A 256 -10.73 -20.66 2.19
CA ASN A 256 -9.51 -21.47 2.24
C ASN A 256 -8.23 -20.63 2.09
N TYR A 257 -8.30 -19.43 1.51
CA TYR A 257 -7.12 -18.60 1.27
C TYR A 257 -6.40 -18.24 2.57
N TYR A 258 -7.15 -17.80 3.58
CA TYR A 258 -6.55 -17.39 4.86
C TYR A 258 -5.78 -18.55 5.50
N ASN A 259 -6.35 -19.75 5.52
CA ASN A 259 -5.70 -20.92 6.11
C ASN A 259 -4.48 -21.38 5.30
N THR A 260 -4.66 -21.54 3.98
CA THR A 260 -3.63 -22.12 3.10
C THR A 260 -2.46 -21.18 2.87
N VAL A 261 -2.73 -19.89 2.61
CA VAL A 261 -1.69 -18.93 2.22
C VAL A 261 -1.25 -18.11 3.42
N LEU A 262 -2.16 -17.33 4.03
CA LEU A 262 -1.76 -16.33 5.02
C LEU A 262 -1.25 -16.94 6.32
N GLN A 263 -1.94 -17.90 6.93
CA GLN A 263 -1.46 -18.52 8.16
C GLN A 263 -0.15 -19.28 7.96
N ASN A 264 0.02 -20.00 6.85
CA ASN A 264 1.28 -20.66 6.52
C ASN A 264 2.41 -19.67 6.20
N LEU A 265 2.10 -18.53 5.58
CA LEU A 265 3.07 -17.45 5.37
C LEU A 265 3.51 -16.84 6.69
N PHE A 266 2.59 -16.52 7.59
CA PHE A 266 2.90 -15.94 8.90
C PHE A 266 3.70 -16.93 9.74
N PHE A 267 3.11 -18.08 10.05
CA PHE A 267 3.60 -18.94 11.13
C PHE A 267 4.60 -19.98 10.62
N GLY A 268 4.34 -20.57 9.46
CA GLY A 268 5.18 -21.64 8.89
C GLY A 268 6.31 -21.17 7.97
N THR A 269 6.34 -19.89 7.59
CA THR A 269 7.33 -19.36 6.63
C THR A 269 8.16 -18.24 7.25
N LEU A 270 7.54 -17.13 7.63
CA LEU A 270 8.24 -15.96 8.17
C LEU A 270 8.79 -16.23 9.57
N ASN A 271 8.15 -17.15 10.32
CA ASN A 271 8.57 -17.60 11.64
C ASN A 271 9.24 -19.00 11.64
N GLN A 272 9.72 -19.47 10.48
CA GLN A 272 10.47 -20.72 10.37
C GLN A 272 11.69 -20.58 9.48
N LYS A 273 12.82 -21.16 9.91
CA LYS A 273 14.05 -21.15 9.09
C LYS A 273 13.81 -21.85 7.76
N MET A 274 14.40 -21.31 6.69
CA MET A 274 14.15 -21.74 5.30
C MET A 274 14.35 -23.25 5.08
N ASN A 275 15.37 -23.83 5.73
CA ASN A 275 15.72 -25.26 5.62
C ASN A 275 14.92 -26.18 6.55
N GLU A 276 14.09 -25.64 7.45
CA GLU A 276 13.29 -26.38 8.43
C GLU A 276 11.78 -26.36 8.08
N ARG A 277 11.43 -25.84 6.90
CA ARG A 277 10.04 -25.74 6.43
C ARG A 277 9.51 -27.09 5.99
N ALA A 278 8.45 -27.54 6.63
CA ALA A 278 7.74 -28.77 6.30
C ALA A 278 6.28 -28.67 6.73
N PHE A 279 5.43 -29.55 6.19
CA PHE A 279 4.09 -29.77 6.73
C PHE A 279 4.16 -30.52 8.06
N ALA A 280 3.21 -30.21 8.94
CA ALA A 280 2.90 -31.04 10.08
C ALA A 280 2.48 -32.43 9.58
N ARG A 281 2.92 -33.48 10.27
CA ARG A 281 2.61 -34.86 9.88
C ARG A 281 1.15 -35.15 10.14
N GLU A 282 0.42 -35.54 9.11
CA GLU A 282 -0.95 -36.03 9.23
C GLU A 282 -0.93 -37.52 9.64
N GLY A 283 -1.54 -37.85 10.77
CA GLY A 283 -1.60 -39.22 11.30
C GLY A 283 -2.67 -39.41 12.39
N ASP A 284 -2.62 -40.54 13.10
CA ASP A 284 -3.53 -40.83 14.21
C ASP A 284 -3.34 -39.82 15.38
N PHE A 285 -4.32 -39.73 16.29
CA PHE A 285 -4.31 -38.79 17.42
C PHE A 285 -2.96 -38.76 18.19
N LEU A 286 -2.36 -39.93 18.43
CA LEU A 286 -1.05 -40.08 19.09
C LEU A 286 0.14 -39.52 18.27
N GLN A 287 0.06 -39.57 16.94
CA GLN A 287 1.08 -39.00 16.05
C GLN A 287 0.92 -37.48 15.95
N ASN A 288 -0.32 -37.01 15.84
CA ASN A 288 -0.64 -35.58 15.84
C ASN A 288 -0.28 -34.91 17.17
N GLN A 289 -0.29 -35.66 18.28
CA GLN A 289 0.04 -35.16 19.61
C GLN A 289 1.45 -34.60 19.73
N LYS A 290 2.41 -35.23 19.04
CA LYS A 290 3.82 -34.83 19.10
C LYS A 290 4.10 -33.47 18.48
N GLU A 291 3.17 -32.97 17.67
CA GLU A 291 3.29 -31.69 16.95
C GLU A 291 2.19 -30.69 17.32
N TYR A 292 1.34 -30.94 18.33
CA TYR A 292 0.27 -30.00 18.71
C TYR A 292 0.83 -28.63 19.14
N GLY A 293 1.93 -28.62 19.90
CA GLY A 293 2.62 -27.40 20.33
C GLY A 293 3.55 -26.79 19.28
N VAL A 294 3.73 -27.44 18.12
CA VAL A 294 4.66 -26.97 17.07
C VAL A 294 3.95 -26.00 16.14
N LYS A 295 4.28 -24.72 16.26
CA LYS A 295 3.52 -23.62 15.62
C LYS A 295 4.12 -23.12 14.30
N ASN A 296 5.23 -23.69 13.88
CA ASN A 296 6.03 -23.24 12.73
C ASN A 296 6.07 -24.26 11.57
N LEU A 297 5.20 -25.27 11.61
CA LEU A 297 5.00 -26.21 10.50
C LEU A 297 3.75 -25.85 9.69
N TYR A 298 3.80 -26.11 8.39
CA TYR A 298 2.67 -25.90 7.50
C TYR A 298 1.49 -26.80 7.84
N ARG A 299 0.29 -26.28 7.60
CA ARG A 299 -0.98 -26.97 7.84
C ARG A 299 -1.87 -26.85 6.61
N TYR A 300 -3.01 -27.55 6.65
CA TYR A 300 -4.08 -27.46 5.65
C TYR A 300 -3.71 -28.03 4.28
N ALA A 301 -2.92 -29.11 4.25
CA ALA A 301 -2.57 -29.80 3.00
C ALA A 301 -3.81 -30.17 2.17
N ASP A 302 -4.92 -30.51 2.83
CA ASP A 302 -6.23 -30.84 2.25
C ASP A 302 -6.97 -29.65 1.58
N LYS A 303 -6.56 -28.42 1.90
CA LYS A 303 -7.10 -27.18 1.34
C LYS A 303 -6.26 -26.63 0.18
N PHE A 304 -5.09 -27.20 -0.10
CA PHE A 304 -4.35 -26.91 -1.33
C PHE A 304 -4.90 -27.72 -2.51
N ALA A 305 -4.90 -27.11 -3.69
CA ALA A 305 -5.20 -27.79 -4.95
C ALA A 305 -3.95 -28.40 -5.62
N ILE A 306 -2.77 -28.12 -5.06
CA ILE A 306 -1.45 -28.60 -5.48
C ILE A 306 -0.89 -29.58 -4.44
N SER A 307 0.16 -30.32 -4.81
CA SER A 307 0.82 -31.24 -3.87
C SER A 307 1.49 -30.49 -2.72
N PRO A 308 1.69 -31.12 -1.53
CA PRO A 308 2.42 -30.51 -0.43
C PRO A 308 3.84 -30.06 -0.81
N GLN A 309 4.52 -30.77 -1.70
CA GLN A 309 5.85 -30.42 -2.19
C GLN A 309 5.83 -29.12 -3.01
N GLU A 310 4.85 -28.98 -3.91
CA GLU A 310 4.64 -27.74 -4.66
C GLU A 310 4.25 -26.59 -3.73
N ALA A 311 3.40 -26.84 -2.72
CA ALA A 311 3.03 -25.84 -1.74
C ALA A 311 4.25 -25.32 -0.96
N VAL A 312 5.14 -26.20 -0.47
CA VAL A 312 6.40 -25.77 0.16
C VAL A 312 7.27 -24.97 -0.81
N ALA A 313 7.32 -25.37 -2.08
CA ALA A 313 8.11 -24.68 -3.10
C ALA A 313 7.66 -23.24 -3.34
N LEU A 314 6.36 -22.91 -3.16
CA LEU A 314 5.86 -21.53 -3.27
C LEU A 314 6.49 -20.58 -2.25
N PHE A 315 6.78 -21.07 -1.05
CA PHE A 315 7.28 -20.26 0.06
C PHE A 315 8.79 -20.37 0.26
N LYS A 316 9.47 -21.28 -0.45
CA LYS A 316 10.85 -21.71 -0.14
C LYS A 316 11.87 -20.56 -0.10
N ASP A 317 11.74 -19.58 -0.99
CA ASP A 317 12.72 -18.48 -1.16
C ASP A 317 12.39 -17.24 -0.29
N ILE A 318 11.25 -17.26 0.41
CA ILE A 318 10.84 -16.17 1.31
C ILE A 318 11.77 -16.16 2.53
N PRO A 319 12.33 -15.02 2.95
CA PRO A 319 13.26 -14.96 4.07
C PRO A 319 12.59 -15.25 5.42
N PHE A 320 13.37 -15.76 6.37
CA PHE A 320 12.98 -15.85 7.77
C PHE A 320 13.15 -14.48 8.45
N LEU A 321 12.17 -14.06 9.26
CA LEU A 321 12.20 -12.76 9.97
C LEU A 321 12.19 -12.87 11.50
N ASN A 322 12.12 -14.09 12.06
CA ASN A 322 12.10 -14.40 13.50
C ASN A 322 10.89 -13.85 14.27
N GLY A 323 10.63 -14.47 15.44
CA GLY A 323 9.42 -14.32 16.25
C GLY A 323 9.20 -12.93 16.80
N GLY A 324 7.92 -12.53 16.84
CA GLY A 324 7.41 -11.22 17.17
C GLY A 324 6.03 -11.04 16.52
N LEU A 325 5.95 -10.22 15.48
CA LEU A 325 4.71 -9.98 14.72
C LEU A 325 4.08 -11.27 14.14
N PHE A 326 4.93 -12.24 13.76
CA PHE A 326 4.52 -13.49 13.12
C PHE A 326 4.49 -14.68 14.09
N ASP A 327 4.52 -14.43 15.41
CA ASP A 327 4.29 -15.50 16.37
C ASP A 327 2.84 -15.95 16.36
N CYS A 328 2.65 -17.28 16.35
CA CYS A 328 1.36 -17.88 16.58
C CYS A 328 1.05 -17.88 18.08
N LEU A 329 -0.10 -17.30 18.43
CA LEU A 329 -0.52 -17.08 19.81
C LEU A 329 -1.32 -18.25 20.38
N ASP A 330 -1.63 -19.26 19.57
CA ASP A 330 -2.11 -20.55 20.08
C ASP A 330 -1.10 -21.06 21.10
N LYS A 331 -1.48 -21.45 22.31
CA LYS A 331 -0.54 -21.79 23.39
C LYS A 331 -1.09 -22.88 24.30
N GLU A 332 -0.21 -23.65 24.92
CA GLU A 332 -0.60 -24.57 25.98
C GLU A 332 -0.78 -23.82 27.30
N ASP A 333 -1.80 -24.20 28.06
CA ASP A 333 -1.96 -23.78 29.45
C ASP A 333 -1.15 -24.66 30.40
N GLU A 334 -1.21 -24.36 31.69
CA GLU A 334 -0.49 -25.11 32.75
C GLU A 334 -0.91 -26.59 32.84
N SER A 335 -2.07 -26.95 32.28
CA SER A 335 -2.56 -28.33 32.23
C SER A 335 -2.13 -29.09 30.97
N GLY A 336 -1.41 -28.44 30.06
CA GLY A 336 -1.03 -28.98 28.75
C GLY A 336 -2.18 -28.96 27.73
N LYS A 337 -3.28 -28.26 28.02
CA LYS A 337 -4.38 -28.07 27.06
C LYS A 337 -4.02 -26.90 26.14
N VAL A 338 -4.16 -27.11 24.83
CA VAL A 338 -3.96 -26.04 23.84
C VAL A 338 -5.15 -25.08 23.84
N ILE A 339 -4.87 -23.80 24.09
CA ILE A 339 -5.73 -22.64 23.90
C ILE A 339 -5.45 -22.07 22.52
N TYR A 340 -6.47 -22.00 21.66
CA TYR A 340 -6.36 -21.44 20.32
C TYR A 340 -6.79 -19.97 20.31
N ILE A 341 -5.99 -19.12 19.67
CA ILE A 341 -6.23 -17.68 19.50
C ILE A 341 -6.17 -17.33 18.00
N ASP A 342 -5.08 -17.71 17.33
CA ASP A 342 -4.90 -17.53 15.88
C ASP A 342 -5.61 -18.62 15.08
N GLY A 343 -5.94 -19.75 15.73
CA GLY A 343 -6.63 -20.86 15.11
C GLY A 343 -5.81 -21.53 14.02
N PHE A 344 -4.49 -21.61 14.20
CA PHE A 344 -3.58 -22.34 13.32
C PHE A 344 -3.62 -23.82 13.69
N SER A 345 -4.79 -24.43 13.49
CA SER A 345 -5.14 -25.75 13.98
C SER A 345 -5.59 -26.70 12.89
N ARG A 346 -5.24 -27.98 13.03
CA ARG A 346 -5.80 -29.08 12.21
C ARG A 346 -7.20 -29.50 12.66
N ASN A 347 -7.65 -29.07 13.84
CA ASN A 347 -9.01 -29.32 14.30
C ASN A 347 -9.98 -28.33 13.62
N PRO A 348 -10.94 -28.76 12.78
CA PRO A 348 -11.84 -27.87 12.07
C PRO A 348 -12.66 -26.95 13.00
N ARG A 349 -12.95 -27.38 14.24
CA ARG A 349 -13.68 -26.57 15.22
C ARG A 349 -12.85 -25.44 15.81
N LYS A 350 -11.53 -25.51 15.70
CA LYS A 350 -10.55 -24.58 16.26
C LYS A 350 -9.80 -23.80 15.18
N GLN A 351 -10.27 -23.84 13.94
CA GLN A 351 -9.73 -23.05 12.84
C GLN A 351 -10.33 -21.65 12.85
N ALA A 352 -9.49 -20.67 12.56
CA ALA A 352 -9.96 -19.36 12.15
C ALA A 352 -10.50 -19.41 10.72
N ILE A 353 -11.63 -18.74 10.47
CA ILE A 353 -12.34 -18.72 9.20
C ILE A 353 -12.54 -17.27 8.78
N ILE A 354 -12.01 -16.93 7.61
CA ILE A 354 -12.12 -15.61 7.00
C ILE A 354 -12.39 -15.83 5.51
N CYS A 355 -13.50 -15.32 5.01
CA CYS A 355 -13.91 -15.55 3.63
C CYS A 355 -12.99 -14.83 2.62
N ASP A 356 -12.74 -15.49 1.50
CA ASP A 356 -11.84 -15.04 0.43
C ASP A 356 -12.26 -13.66 -0.12
N TYR A 357 -13.56 -13.34 -0.16
CA TYR A 357 -14.06 -12.06 -0.69
C TYR A 357 -13.62 -10.86 0.14
N LEU A 358 -13.40 -11.02 1.45
CA LEU A 358 -12.87 -9.95 2.29
C LEU A 358 -11.47 -9.54 1.81
N PHE A 359 -10.74 -10.42 1.14
CA PHE A 359 -9.41 -10.11 0.59
C PHE A 359 -9.44 -9.67 -0.87
N PHE A 360 -10.29 -10.27 -1.71
CA PHE A 360 -10.16 -10.19 -3.18
C PHE A 360 -11.34 -9.54 -3.91
N GLN A 361 -12.40 -9.12 -3.22
CA GLN A 361 -13.54 -8.48 -3.89
C GLN A 361 -13.10 -7.19 -4.62
N ALA A 362 -13.18 -7.20 -5.95
CA ALA A 362 -12.85 -6.04 -6.78
C ALA A 362 -13.96 -4.98 -6.77
N ASP A 363 -15.22 -5.43 -6.78
CA ASP A 363 -16.37 -4.55 -6.81
C ASP A 363 -16.55 -3.82 -5.48
N GLU A 364 -16.79 -2.53 -5.58
CA GLU A 364 -17.10 -1.70 -4.43
C GLU A 364 -18.53 -1.95 -3.95
N GLU A 365 -18.68 -2.14 -2.65
CA GLU A 365 -19.97 -2.29 -1.97
C GLU A 365 -20.21 -1.09 -1.06
N LYS A 366 -21.45 -0.62 -1.00
CA LYS A 366 -21.89 0.40 -0.05
C LYS A 366 -22.45 -0.27 1.20
N VAL A 367 -21.83 0.00 2.34
CA VAL A 367 -22.19 -0.59 3.63
C VAL A 367 -22.54 0.47 4.67
N ASN A 368 -23.39 0.09 5.61
CA ASN A 368 -23.75 0.91 6.75
C ASN A 368 -22.84 0.55 7.94
N LEU A 369 -21.97 1.48 8.33
CA LEU A 369 -21.06 1.34 9.47
C LEU A 369 -21.43 2.32 10.60
N SER A 370 -22.69 2.76 10.68
CA SER A 370 -23.17 3.65 11.74
C SER A 370 -23.06 3.04 13.14
N VAL A 371 -23.07 1.71 13.26
CA VAL A 371 -22.84 1.01 14.54
C VAL A 371 -21.45 1.32 15.11
N TYR A 372 -20.50 1.69 14.25
CA TYR A 372 -19.12 2.06 14.61
C TYR A 372 -18.87 3.56 14.42
N GLU A 373 -19.92 4.39 14.47
CA GLU A 373 -19.85 5.86 14.34
C GLU A 373 -19.23 6.39 13.02
N MET A 374 -19.00 5.52 12.03
CA MET A 374 -18.45 5.95 10.75
C MET A 374 -19.51 6.54 9.82
N GLY A 375 -20.77 6.16 10.00
CA GLY A 375 -21.90 6.62 9.19
C GLY A 375 -22.38 5.60 8.14
N LYS A 376 -23.32 6.05 7.31
CA LYS A 376 -23.93 5.25 6.24
C LYS A 376 -23.14 5.37 4.93
N ASP A 377 -23.40 4.46 4.00
CA ASP A 377 -22.92 4.49 2.61
C ASP A 377 -21.39 4.55 2.46
N LYS A 378 -20.68 3.85 3.35
CA LYS A 378 -19.23 3.66 3.25
C LYS A 378 -18.90 2.69 2.14
N THR A 379 -17.93 3.05 1.33
CA THR A 379 -17.44 2.18 0.27
C THR A 379 -16.44 1.18 0.84
N VAL A 380 -16.64 -0.10 0.58
CA VAL A 380 -15.72 -1.18 0.96
C VAL A 380 -15.45 -2.09 -0.22
N ARG A 381 -14.28 -2.72 -0.23
CA ARG A 381 -13.82 -3.70 -1.22
C ARG A 381 -12.78 -4.61 -0.58
N GLY A 382 -12.29 -5.62 -1.29
CA GLY A 382 -11.29 -6.56 -0.80
C GLY A 382 -10.00 -5.87 -0.32
N LEU A 383 -9.41 -6.37 0.77
CA LEU A 383 -8.22 -5.77 1.39
C LEU A 383 -7.05 -5.63 0.40
N PHE A 384 -6.79 -6.64 -0.43
CA PHE A 384 -5.71 -6.53 -1.42
C PHE A 384 -6.04 -5.55 -2.55
N GLU A 385 -7.31 -5.26 -2.81
CA GLU A 385 -7.70 -4.24 -3.78
C GLU A 385 -7.52 -2.82 -3.22
N ILE A 386 -7.70 -2.66 -1.91
CA ILE A 386 -7.26 -1.45 -1.20
C ILE A 386 -5.74 -1.32 -1.33
N LEU A 387 -4.96 -2.32 -0.89
CA LEU A 387 -3.50 -2.25 -0.91
C LEU A 387 -2.91 -2.02 -2.31
N LYS A 388 -3.44 -2.66 -3.37
CA LYS A 388 -3.03 -2.41 -4.77
C LYS A 388 -3.30 -0.98 -5.26
N SER A 389 -4.14 -0.23 -4.56
CA SER A 389 -4.53 1.14 -4.92
C SER A 389 -3.61 2.22 -4.37
N TYR A 390 -2.65 1.82 -3.53
CA TYR A 390 -1.65 2.70 -2.94
C TYR A 390 -0.25 2.28 -3.33
N SER A 391 0.63 3.26 -3.57
CA SER A 391 2.06 3.02 -3.74
C SER A 391 2.69 2.85 -2.37
N PHE A 392 3.54 1.84 -2.18
CA PHE A 392 4.28 1.60 -0.94
C PHE A 392 5.76 1.84 -1.19
N THR A 393 6.43 2.51 -0.25
CA THR A 393 7.87 2.75 -0.25
C THR A 393 8.49 2.19 1.01
N ILE A 394 9.76 1.82 0.92
CA ILE A 394 10.55 1.37 2.08
C ILE A 394 11.56 2.43 2.51
N ASP A 395 11.65 3.51 1.74
CA ASP A 395 12.53 4.63 1.99
C ASP A 395 11.78 5.62 2.90
N GLU A 396 12.43 6.09 3.96
CA GLU A 396 11.85 7.11 4.83
C GLU A 396 11.75 8.44 4.07
N SER A 397 10.58 9.05 4.09
CA SER A 397 10.38 10.38 3.52
C SER A 397 11.06 11.43 4.40
N THR A 398 11.78 12.36 3.77
CA THR A 398 12.34 13.51 4.50
C THR A 398 11.35 14.69 4.51
N PRO A 399 11.43 15.64 5.45
CA PRO A 399 10.52 16.79 5.47
C PRO A 399 10.57 17.67 4.21
N VAL A 400 11.65 17.59 3.44
CA VAL A 400 11.91 18.42 2.25
C VAL A 400 11.78 17.67 0.93
N ASP A 401 11.81 16.34 0.96
CA ASP A 401 11.74 15.48 -0.20
C ASP A 401 10.88 14.25 0.14
N GLN A 402 9.66 14.26 -0.40
CA GLN A 402 8.64 13.27 -0.12
C GLN A 402 8.25 12.54 -1.40
N GLU A 403 8.38 11.22 -1.36
CA GLU A 403 7.72 10.34 -2.32
C GLU A 403 6.27 10.17 -1.88
N VAL A 404 5.32 10.33 -2.81
CA VAL A 404 3.91 10.18 -2.48
C VAL A 404 3.55 8.70 -2.46
N ALA A 405 4.00 8.04 -1.40
CA ALA A 405 3.86 6.63 -1.14
C ALA A 405 3.71 6.37 0.36
N LEU A 406 3.20 5.19 0.67
CA LEU A 406 2.96 4.65 1.98
C LEU A 406 4.26 4.06 2.55
N ASP A 407 4.72 4.48 3.73
CA ASP A 407 5.97 4.02 4.37
C ASP A 407 5.71 3.17 5.64
N PRO A 408 6.72 2.44 6.17
CA PRO A 408 6.52 1.57 7.32
C PRO A 408 6.15 2.28 8.63
N GLU A 409 6.47 3.57 8.82
CA GLU A 409 6.15 4.31 10.06
C GLU A 409 4.63 4.43 10.24
N MET A 410 3.93 4.53 9.12
CA MET A 410 2.47 4.58 9.08
C MET A 410 1.77 3.39 9.72
N LEU A 411 2.42 2.22 9.79
CA LEU A 411 1.88 1.05 10.47
C LEU A 411 1.46 1.42 11.89
N GLY A 412 2.33 2.11 12.64
CA GLY A 412 2.04 2.55 14.02
C GLY A 412 0.77 3.40 14.10
N LYS A 413 0.63 4.36 13.17
CA LYS A 413 -0.53 5.26 13.12
C LYS A 413 -1.83 4.56 12.74
N VAL A 414 -1.79 3.61 11.79
CA VAL A 414 -2.95 2.74 11.50
C VAL A 414 -3.43 2.06 12.77
N PHE A 415 -2.50 1.53 13.58
CA PHE A 415 -2.87 0.88 14.84
C PHE A 415 -3.44 1.86 15.85
N GLU A 416 -2.79 3.00 16.04
CA GLU A 416 -3.27 4.04 16.95
C GLU A 416 -4.69 4.50 16.59
N GLU A 417 -4.97 4.74 15.30
CA GLU A 417 -6.30 5.15 14.84
C GLU A 417 -7.35 4.05 14.98
N LEU A 418 -7.02 2.81 14.61
CA LEU A 418 -7.94 1.66 14.80
C LEU A 418 -8.23 1.42 16.29
N LEU A 419 -7.21 1.52 17.14
CA LEU A 419 -7.39 1.40 18.59
C LEU A 419 -8.20 2.57 19.16
N ALA A 420 -7.93 3.80 18.73
CA ALA A 420 -8.68 4.99 19.16
C ALA A 420 -10.15 4.92 18.74
N SER A 421 -10.44 4.40 17.55
CA SER A 421 -11.81 4.21 17.06
C SER A 421 -12.59 3.14 17.83
N TYR A 422 -11.90 2.24 18.54
CA TYR A 422 -12.49 1.15 19.30
C TYR A 422 -12.54 1.43 20.82
N ASN A 423 -11.69 2.33 21.33
CA ASN A 423 -11.63 2.71 22.74
C ASN A 423 -11.97 4.21 22.93
N PRO A 424 -13.26 4.57 23.01
CA PRO A 424 -13.66 5.93 23.41
C PRO A 424 -13.44 6.24 24.91
N GLU A 425 -13.00 5.28 25.73
CA GLU A 425 -12.64 5.50 27.14
C GLU A 425 -11.13 5.41 27.38
N THR A 426 -10.44 6.51 27.06
CA THR A 426 -9.39 7.10 27.90
C THR A 426 -9.59 8.59 27.99
#